data_AF-A0A5M3MUZ5-F1
#
_entry.id   AF-A0A5M3MUZ5-F1
#
_cell.length_a   1.000
_cell.length_b   1.000
_cell.length_c   1.000
_cell.angle_alpha   90.00
_cell.angle_beta   90.00
_cell.angle_gamma   90.00
#
_symmetry.space_group_name_H-M   'P 1'
#
loop_
_entity.id
_entity.type
_entity.pdbx_description
1 polymer ?
#
loop_
_entity_poly.entity_id
_entity_poly.type
_entity_poly.pdbx_seq_one_letter_code
_entity_poly.pdbx_strand_id
1 'polypeptide(L)'
;MYKLSAAVAALATLTQVSLVSAHGGVLSYNIAGTTYNGFVAYDSPTGQSTIQREWDSYDPIQDPTDSYMSCNEDGANLGSGQEYATVAAGSQIIAYWNNPWPHTIGPVMVYMADCSGDCTDATTSDLEW
;
A
#
# COMPACT_ATOMS: atom_id res chain seq x y z
N MET A 1 31.72 48.41 -12.40
CA MET A 1 32.31 47.07 -12.58
C MET A 1 32.28 46.35 -11.24
N TYR A 2 31.18 45.67 -10.92
CA TYR A 2 31.10 44.80 -9.74
C TYR A 2 31.64 43.43 -10.12
N LYS A 3 32.78 43.05 -9.55
CA LYS A 3 33.30 41.69 -9.64
C LYS A 3 32.44 40.82 -8.74
N LEU A 4 31.48 40.08 -9.31
CA LEU A 4 30.85 38.98 -8.60
C LEU A 4 31.94 37.93 -8.34
N SER A 5 32.32 37.75 -7.07
CA SER A 5 33.23 36.68 -6.65
C SER A 5 32.63 35.32 -6.98
N ALA A 6 33.40 34.49 -7.69
CA ALA A 6 33.05 33.13 -8.08
C ALA A 6 32.72 32.18 -6.91
N ALA A 7 32.96 32.61 -5.66
CA ALA A 7 32.70 31.83 -4.45
C ALA A 7 31.21 31.66 -4.10
N VAL A 8 30.31 32.49 -4.66
CA VAL A 8 28.86 32.41 -4.34
C VAL A 8 28.12 31.45 -5.30
N ALA A 9 28.71 31.10 -6.45
CA ALA A 9 28.06 30.24 -7.44
C ALA A 9 28.18 28.73 -7.14
N ALA A 10 29.03 28.33 -6.19
CA ALA A 10 29.31 26.92 -5.89
C ALA A 10 28.43 26.32 -4.77
N LEU A 11 27.61 27.13 -4.10
CA LEU A 11 26.84 26.67 -2.93
C LEU A 11 25.36 26.35 -3.22
N ALA A 12 24.90 26.53 -4.46
CA ALA A 12 23.50 26.36 -4.84
C ALA A 12 23.16 24.99 -5.48
N THR A 13 24.13 24.07 -5.59
CA THR A 13 23.95 22.81 -6.36
C THR A 13 23.82 21.54 -5.52
N LEU A 14 23.68 21.61 -4.19
CA LEU A 14 23.83 20.43 -3.32
C LEU A 14 22.56 19.86 -2.65
N THR A 15 21.34 20.28 -2.98
CA THR A 15 20.14 19.68 -2.36
C THR A 15 18.96 19.56 -3.32
N GLN A 16 19.14 18.81 -4.41
CA GLN A 16 18.01 18.09 -5.00
C GLN A 16 18.20 16.61 -4.67
N VAL A 17 17.92 16.25 -3.42
CA VAL A 17 17.68 14.85 -3.08
C VAL A 17 16.33 14.53 -3.71
N SER A 18 16.35 14.01 -4.94
CA SER A 18 15.16 13.41 -5.52
C SER A 18 14.77 12.27 -4.59
N LEU A 19 13.69 12.46 -3.82
CA LEU A 19 13.03 11.36 -3.13
C LEU A 19 12.41 10.50 -4.24
N VAL A 20 13.21 9.59 -4.80
CA VAL A 20 12.72 8.54 -5.68
C VAL A 20 11.91 7.61 -4.77
N SER A 21 10.59 7.83 -4.72
CA SER A 21 9.66 6.82 -4.23
C SER A 21 9.69 5.69 -5.25
N ALA A 22 10.55 4.71 -4.99
CA ALA A 22 10.84 3.62 -5.92
C ALA A 22 9.90 2.42 -5.73
N HIS A 23 8.97 2.46 -4.77
CA HIS A 23 8.06 1.35 -4.47
C HIS A 23 6.70 1.87 -3.96
N GLY A 24 5.79 0.96 -3.58
CA GLY A 24 4.48 1.30 -3.05
C GLY A 24 3.51 0.13 -3.02
N GLY A 25 2.23 0.44 -2.98
CA GLY A 25 1.15 -0.54 -2.88
C GLY A 25 -0.20 0.08 -3.21
N VAL A 26 -1.28 -0.66 -2.93
CA VAL A 26 -2.64 -0.17 -3.09
C VAL A 26 -2.95 0.83 -1.98
N LEU A 27 -3.36 2.04 -2.36
CA LEU A 27 -3.66 3.15 -1.45
C LEU A 27 -5.17 3.40 -1.27
N SER A 28 -5.98 2.94 -2.22
CA SER A 28 -7.44 3.05 -2.14
C SER A 28 -8.11 2.11 -3.13
N TYR A 29 -9.42 1.95 -2.97
CA TYR A 29 -10.26 1.11 -3.81
C TYR A 29 -11.47 1.91 -4.29
N ASN A 30 -11.96 1.62 -5.49
CA ASN A 30 -13.35 1.91 -5.87
C ASN A 30 -14.08 0.59 -6.09
N ILE A 31 -15.08 0.34 -5.27
CA ILE A 31 -15.86 -0.91 -5.26
C ILE A 31 -17.30 -0.54 -5.54
N ALA A 32 -17.81 -0.97 -6.70
CA ALA A 32 -19.17 -0.66 -7.15
C ALA A 32 -19.54 0.84 -7.08
N GLY A 33 -18.59 1.74 -7.35
CA GLY A 33 -18.80 3.19 -7.32
C GLY A 33 -18.50 3.87 -5.99
N THR A 34 -18.28 3.12 -4.91
CA THR A 34 -17.89 3.66 -3.60
C THR A 34 -16.37 3.65 -3.45
N THR A 35 -15.79 4.78 -3.08
CA THR A 35 -14.34 4.88 -2.79
C THR A 35 -14.07 4.55 -1.34
N TYR A 36 -13.11 3.66 -1.11
CA TYR A 36 -12.59 3.29 0.20
C TYR A 36 -11.12 3.66 0.27
N ASN A 37 -10.75 4.46 1.27
CA ASN A 37 -9.34 4.74 1.53
C ASN A 37 -8.66 3.49 2.09
N GLY A 38 -7.43 3.23 1.68
CA GLY A 38 -6.61 2.14 2.20
C GLY A 38 -5.94 2.48 3.53
N PHE A 39 -5.12 1.55 4.02
CA PHE A 39 -4.22 1.76 5.14
C PHE A 39 -3.06 2.68 4.72
N VAL A 40 -2.64 3.57 5.62
CA VAL A 40 -1.51 4.48 5.43
C VAL A 40 -0.26 3.83 6.01
N ALA A 41 0.55 3.23 5.14
CA ALA A 41 1.85 2.66 5.49
C ALA A 41 2.78 3.71 6.13
N TYR A 42 3.73 3.25 6.95
CA TYR A 42 4.67 4.03 7.77
C TYR A 42 4.06 4.80 8.94
N ASP A 43 2.74 5.08 8.93
CA ASP A 43 2.04 5.67 10.06
C ASP A 43 1.61 4.57 11.04
N SER A 44 1.36 4.94 12.31
CA SER A 44 0.84 3.99 13.29
C SER A 44 -0.53 3.46 12.86
N PRO A 45 -0.84 2.17 13.06
CA PRO A 45 -2.17 1.63 12.80
C PRO A 45 -3.23 2.19 13.76
N THR A 46 -2.81 2.69 14.94
CA THR A 46 -3.74 3.18 15.95
C THR A 46 -4.54 4.37 15.43
N GLY A 47 -5.86 4.19 15.33
CA GLY A 47 -6.81 5.22 14.88
C GLY A 47 -7.07 5.24 13.38
N GLN A 48 -6.42 4.38 12.60
CA GLN A 48 -6.78 4.15 11.21
C GLN A 48 -8.06 3.30 11.13
N SER A 49 -8.88 3.56 10.11
CA SER A 49 -10.11 2.82 9.82
C SER A 49 -10.21 2.61 8.32
N THR A 50 -10.25 1.36 7.87
CA THR A 50 -10.22 1.01 6.44
C THR A 50 -10.63 -0.45 6.23
N ILE A 51 -11.02 -0.76 4.99
CA ILE A 51 -11.29 -2.14 4.54
C ILE A 51 -10.01 -2.96 4.31
N GLN A 52 -8.86 -2.29 4.17
CA GLN A 52 -7.57 -2.93 3.91
C GLN A 52 -7.00 -3.51 5.21
N ARG A 53 -6.28 -4.64 5.13
CA ARG A 53 -5.40 -5.08 6.22
C ARG A 53 -4.20 -4.13 6.35
N GLU A 54 -3.59 -4.13 7.53
CA GLU A 54 -2.36 -3.38 7.79
C GLU A 54 -1.23 -3.81 6.84
N TRP A 55 -0.43 -2.84 6.39
CA TRP A 55 0.80 -3.05 5.63
C TRP A 55 1.74 -1.87 5.90
N ASP A 56 2.93 -2.17 6.42
CA ASP A 56 3.70 -1.16 7.17
C ASP A 56 4.70 -0.39 6.32
N SER A 57 5.06 -0.92 5.15
CA SER A 57 6.06 -0.30 4.29
C SER A 57 5.81 -0.55 2.80
N TYR A 58 6.49 0.24 1.97
CA TYR A 58 6.52 0.05 0.53
C TYR A 58 7.55 -1.02 0.10
N ASP A 59 8.29 -1.61 1.04
CA ASP A 59 9.33 -2.58 0.70
C ASP A 59 8.71 -3.91 0.25
N PRO A 60 9.31 -4.57 -0.76
CA PRO A 60 8.77 -5.83 -1.27
C PRO A 60 9.09 -6.99 -0.35
N ILE A 61 8.14 -7.93 -0.24
CA ILE A 61 8.44 -9.29 0.23
C ILE A 61 9.22 -10.01 -0.87
N GLN A 62 10.43 -10.47 -0.54
CA GLN A 62 11.35 -11.09 -1.50
C GLN A 62 11.42 -12.61 -1.39
N ASP A 63 11.03 -13.19 -0.24
CA ASP A 63 10.93 -14.63 -0.07
C ASP A 63 9.53 -15.11 -0.50
N PRO A 64 9.40 -15.96 -1.54
CA PRO A 64 8.11 -16.48 -1.98
C PRO A 64 7.39 -17.35 -0.94
N THR A 65 8.07 -17.72 0.14
CA THR A 65 7.54 -18.55 1.24
C THR A 65 7.41 -17.79 2.56
N ASP A 66 7.55 -16.46 2.53
CA ASP A 66 7.37 -15.62 3.71
C ASP A 66 5.96 -15.79 4.31
N SER A 67 5.85 -15.83 5.64
CA SER A 67 4.57 -15.95 6.35
C SER A 67 3.63 -14.77 6.12
N TYR A 68 4.16 -13.60 5.76
CA TYR A 68 3.39 -12.39 5.47
C TYR A 68 2.99 -12.26 3.99
N MET A 69 3.29 -13.25 3.15
CA MET A 69 3.00 -13.18 1.70
C MET A 69 1.50 -12.97 1.39
N SER A 70 0.61 -13.43 2.25
CA SER A 70 -0.84 -13.36 2.03
C SER A 70 -1.39 -11.92 2.05
N CYS A 71 -0.93 -11.08 2.99
CA CYS A 71 -1.48 -9.73 3.22
C CYS A 71 -0.44 -8.66 3.58
N ASN A 72 0.84 -8.89 3.29
CA ASN A 72 1.98 -8.03 3.67
C ASN A 72 2.26 -8.01 5.18
N GLU A 73 3.34 -7.34 5.59
CA GLU A 73 3.79 -7.23 6.99
C GLU A 73 3.25 -5.95 7.64
N ASP A 74 2.69 -6.00 8.85
CA ASP A 74 2.39 -7.21 9.64
C ASP A 74 1.11 -7.97 9.20
N GLY A 75 0.29 -7.38 8.32
CA GLY A 75 -0.93 -8.00 7.77
C GLY A 75 -2.10 -8.08 8.76
N ALA A 76 -2.00 -7.37 9.89
CA ALA A 76 -2.95 -7.44 10.98
C ALA A 76 -4.35 -6.89 10.62
N ASN A 77 -5.34 -7.35 11.38
CA ASN A 77 -6.63 -6.69 11.44
C ASN A 77 -6.54 -5.43 12.30
N LEU A 78 -7.31 -4.41 11.95
CA LEU A 78 -7.35 -3.13 12.69
C LEU A 78 -8.34 -3.15 13.88
N GLY A 79 -8.75 -4.34 14.34
CA GLY A 79 -9.77 -4.51 15.38
C GLY A 79 -11.05 -3.73 15.07
N SER A 80 -11.43 -2.79 15.95
CA SER A 80 -12.62 -1.95 15.75
C SER A 80 -12.54 -0.98 14.57
N GLY A 81 -11.34 -0.73 14.03
CA GLY A 81 -11.13 0.06 12.82
C GLY A 81 -11.18 -0.77 11.52
N GLN A 82 -11.34 -2.09 11.61
CA GLN A 82 -11.44 -2.91 10.41
C GLN A 82 -12.84 -2.76 9.81
N GLU A 83 -12.89 -2.27 8.58
CA GLU A 83 -14.14 -2.06 7.84
C GLU A 83 -14.38 -3.15 6.79
N TYR A 84 -15.59 -3.17 6.25
CA TYR A 84 -16.02 -4.08 5.20
C TYR A 84 -16.63 -3.34 4.02
N ALA A 85 -16.26 -3.74 2.80
CA ALA A 85 -16.96 -3.35 1.59
C ALA A 85 -18.02 -4.40 1.25
N THR A 86 -19.30 -4.07 1.45
CA THR A 86 -20.40 -4.92 0.98
C THR A 86 -20.58 -4.70 -0.52
N VAL A 87 -20.47 -5.77 -1.31
CA VAL A 87 -20.52 -5.70 -2.78
C VAL A 87 -21.26 -6.90 -3.36
N ALA A 88 -22.04 -6.67 -4.41
CA ALA A 88 -22.72 -7.76 -5.12
C ALA A 88 -21.73 -8.53 -6.02
N ALA A 89 -21.84 -9.86 -6.07
CA ALA A 89 -21.05 -10.67 -7.00
C ALA A 89 -21.23 -10.19 -8.45
N GLY A 90 -20.12 -10.12 -9.21
CA GLY A 90 -20.08 -9.57 -10.58
C GLY A 90 -19.88 -8.05 -10.66
N SER A 91 -19.84 -7.34 -9.52
CA SER A 91 -19.48 -5.92 -9.50
C SER A 91 -18.00 -5.71 -9.80
N GLN A 92 -17.68 -4.52 -10.31
CA GLN A 92 -16.29 -4.11 -10.56
C GLN A 92 -15.61 -3.65 -9.25
N ILE A 93 -14.37 -4.10 -9.08
CA ILE A 93 -13.44 -3.65 -8.03
C ILE A 93 -12.22 -3.06 -8.72
N ILE A 94 -11.87 -1.82 -8.39
CA ILE A 94 -10.68 -1.13 -8.88
C ILE A 94 -9.78 -0.85 -7.67
N ALA A 95 -8.53 -1.29 -7.71
CA ALA A 95 -7.51 -0.89 -6.77
C ALA A 95 -6.66 0.24 -7.38
N TYR A 96 -6.27 1.23 -6.58
CA TYR A 96 -5.43 2.34 -7.00
C TYR A 96 -4.10 2.29 -6.26
N TRP A 97 -3.02 2.15 -7.02
CA TRP A 97 -1.66 2.21 -6.52
C TRP A 97 -1.17 3.66 -6.40
N ASN A 98 -0.04 3.85 -5.74
CA ASN A 98 0.74 5.08 -5.89
C ASN A 98 0.97 5.36 -7.39
N ASN A 99 0.79 6.62 -7.78
CA ASN A 99 0.93 7.05 -9.17
C ASN A 99 2.02 8.14 -9.26
N PRO A 100 3.12 7.90 -10.00
CA PRO A 100 3.39 6.71 -10.82
C PRO A 100 3.81 5.46 -10.00
N TRP A 101 3.38 4.28 -10.46
CA TRP A 101 4.01 3.00 -10.08
C TRP A 101 5.31 2.85 -10.86
N PRO A 102 6.46 2.65 -10.19
CA PRO A 102 7.77 2.79 -10.81
C PRO A 102 8.25 1.55 -11.60
N HIS A 103 7.61 0.38 -11.42
CA HIS A 103 8.03 -0.86 -12.09
C HIS A 103 7.09 -1.23 -13.25
N THR A 104 7.67 -1.53 -14.42
CA THR A 104 6.91 -1.79 -15.66
C THR A 104 7.00 -3.23 -16.16
N ILE A 105 7.68 -4.11 -15.43
CA ILE A 105 7.92 -5.51 -15.82
C ILE A 105 7.48 -6.41 -14.66
N GLY A 106 6.52 -7.29 -14.92
CA GLY A 106 6.02 -8.26 -13.95
C GLY A 106 4.55 -8.60 -14.21
N PRO A 107 4.05 -9.73 -13.67
CA PRO A 107 2.63 -10.04 -13.69
C PRO A 107 1.86 -9.17 -12.68
N VAL A 108 0.56 -9.03 -12.91
CA VAL A 108 -0.42 -8.58 -11.91
C VAL A 108 -1.34 -9.75 -11.61
N MET A 109 -1.61 -10.01 -10.34
CA MET A 109 -2.46 -11.10 -9.88
C MET A 109 -3.48 -10.54 -8.89
N VAL A 110 -4.69 -11.11 -8.87
CA VAL A 110 -5.75 -10.79 -7.93
C VAL A 110 -6.35 -12.10 -7.45
N TYR A 111 -6.42 -12.27 -6.13
CA TYR A 111 -6.94 -13.46 -5.46
C TYR A 111 -8.14 -13.09 -4.58
N MET A 112 -8.93 -14.09 -4.22
CA MET A 112 -9.99 -14.00 -3.23
C MET A 112 -10.02 -15.30 -2.44
N ALA A 113 -10.17 -15.20 -1.13
CA ALA A 113 -10.35 -16.34 -0.25
C ALA A 113 -11.60 -16.18 0.62
N ASP A 114 -12.25 -17.28 0.94
CA ASP A 114 -13.38 -17.29 1.88
C ASP A 114 -12.85 -17.32 3.32
N CYS A 115 -13.22 -16.32 4.12
CA CYS A 115 -12.85 -16.22 5.53
C CYS A 115 -13.48 -17.33 6.40
N SER A 116 -14.47 -18.06 5.88
CA SER A 116 -15.20 -19.12 6.61
C SER A 116 -15.81 -18.63 7.93
N GLY A 117 -16.17 -17.35 7.99
CA GLY A 117 -16.55 -16.63 9.20
C GLY A 117 -16.33 -15.13 9.05
N ASP A 118 -16.09 -14.46 10.18
CA ASP A 118 -15.73 -13.04 10.19
C ASP A 118 -14.28 -12.85 9.74
N CYS A 119 -14.03 -12.00 8.75
CA CYS A 119 -12.67 -11.81 8.23
C CYS A 119 -11.73 -11.06 9.19
N THR A 120 -12.25 -10.41 10.23
CA THR A 120 -11.42 -9.81 11.29
C THR A 120 -10.70 -10.89 12.10
N ASP A 121 -11.32 -12.06 12.25
CA ASP A 121 -10.80 -13.17 13.06
C ASP A 121 -9.97 -14.15 12.21
N ALA A 122 -9.96 -13.98 10.89
CA ALA A 122 -9.26 -14.88 9.97
C ALA A 122 -7.73 -14.65 9.97
N THR A 123 -6.99 -15.74 10.17
CA THR A 123 -5.56 -15.81 9.85
C THR A 123 -5.38 -15.95 8.34
N THR A 124 -4.89 -14.91 7.67
CA THR A 124 -4.87 -14.82 6.20
C THR A 124 -3.94 -15.84 5.54
N SER A 125 -2.88 -16.27 6.23
CA SER A 125 -1.97 -17.33 5.76
C SER A 125 -2.61 -18.72 5.72
N ASP A 126 -3.71 -18.93 6.44
CA ASP A 126 -4.36 -20.25 6.59
C ASP A 126 -5.56 -20.41 5.65
N LEU A 127 -5.87 -19.38 4.85
CA LEU A 127 -7.00 -19.39 3.93
C LEU A 127 -6.68 -20.12 2.61
N GLU A 128 -7.73 -20.58 1.95
CA GLU A 128 -7.66 -21.18 0.61
C GLU A 128 -7.86 -20.07 -0.45
N TRP A 129 -6.81 -19.77 -1.22
CA TRP A 129 -6.72 -18.65 -2.17
C TRP A 129 -6.87 -19.06 -3.64
#